data_AF-A0A131YC43-F1
#
_entry.id   AF-A0A131YC43-F1
#
_cell.length_a   1.000
_cell.length_b   1.000
_cell.length_c   1.000
_cell.angle_alpha   90.00
_cell.angle_beta   90.00
_cell.angle_gamma   90.00
#
_symmetry.space_group_name_H-M   'P 1'
#
loop_
_entity.id
_entity.type
_entity.pdbx_description
1 polymer ?
#
loop_
_entity_poly.entity_id
_entity_poly.type
_entity_poly.pdbx_seq_one_letter_code
_entity_poly.pdbx_strand_id
1 'polypeptide(L)'
;MFPSEVSPCGYAIKYPPGWKVPTLKSFQEMLNTGEKIWMTRRTYDVSRVDCVYWERITLNNTDYDFFNWYRKNPRARDWTKQGPQHR
;
A
#
# COMPACT_ATOMS: atom_id res chain seq x y z
N MET A 1 8.54 40.11 -25.71
CA MET A 1 9.64 39.22 -25.27
C MET A 1 9.13 38.49 -24.04
N PHE A 2 8.55 37.31 -24.22
CA PHE A 2 8.03 36.47 -23.13
C PHE A 2 8.99 35.28 -22.99
N PRO A 3 9.64 35.06 -21.84
CA PRO A 3 10.53 33.92 -21.73
C PRO A 3 9.77 32.66 -21.31
N SER A 4 10.10 31.58 -22.03
CA SER A 4 10.20 30.16 -21.63
C SER A 4 9.03 29.56 -20.84
N GLU A 5 8.23 28.68 -21.44
CA GLU A 5 8.52 27.24 -21.55
C GLU A 5 8.96 26.58 -20.24
N VAL A 6 8.00 25.96 -19.56
CA VAL A 6 8.09 24.58 -19.05
C VAL A 6 6.67 24.10 -18.82
N SER A 7 6.18 23.18 -19.65
CA SER A 7 5.02 22.36 -19.31
C SER A 7 5.58 21.15 -18.57
N PRO A 8 5.48 21.07 -17.24
CA PRO A 8 5.84 19.83 -16.58
C PRO A 8 4.68 18.88 -16.86
N CYS A 9 4.96 17.76 -17.51
CA CYS A 9 4.14 16.57 -17.41
C CYS A 9 4.19 16.05 -15.95
N GLY A 10 3.75 16.88 -14.99
CA GLY A 10 3.45 16.48 -13.64
C GLY A 10 2.13 15.73 -13.72
N TYR A 11 2.17 14.43 -13.45
CA TYR A 11 0.95 13.70 -13.13
C TYR A 11 0.32 14.41 -11.93
N ALA A 12 -0.72 15.21 -12.18
CA ALA A 12 -1.46 15.84 -11.10
C ALA A 12 -2.25 14.72 -10.40
N ILE A 13 -1.73 14.22 -9.28
CA ILE A 13 -2.51 13.36 -8.39
C ILE A 13 -3.72 14.19 -7.94
N LYS A 14 -4.92 13.86 -8.46
CA LYS A 14 -6.16 14.49 -8.02
C LYS A 14 -6.54 13.91 -6.67
N TYR A 15 -6.31 14.66 -5.62
CA TYR A 15 -6.78 14.33 -4.28
C TYR A 15 -8.27 14.69 -4.12
N PRO A 16 -9.04 13.92 -3.34
CA PRO A 16 -10.45 14.23 -3.09
C PRO A 16 -10.63 15.57 -2.35
N PRO A 17 -11.79 16.24 -2.48
CA PRO A 17 -12.07 17.49 -1.75
C PRO A 17 -11.88 17.31 -0.24
N GLY A 18 -11.12 18.22 0.39
CA GLY A 18 -10.82 18.16 1.82
C GLY A 18 -9.65 17.24 2.19
N TRP A 19 -8.97 16.64 1.22
CA TRP A 19 -7.74 15.88 1.48
C TRP A 19 -6.65 16.77 2.06
N LYS A 20 -6.14 16.39 3.23
CA LYS A 20 -4.97 17.01 3.86
C LYS A 20 -3.77 16.13 3.60
N VAL A 21 -2.64 16.75 3.24
CA VAL A 21 -1.36 16.04 3.16
C VAL A 21 -1.11 15.38 4.52
N PRO A 22 -0.94 14.06 4.58
CA PRO A 22 -0.67 13.40 5.85
C PRO A 22 0.68 13.89 6.40
N THR A 23 0.72 14.15 7.70
CA THR A 23 1.96 14.45 8.41
C THR A 23 2.64 13.15 8.83
N LEU A 24 3.95 13.21 9.12
CA LEU A 24 4.66 12.07 9.73
C LEU A 24 3.95 11.58 11.00
N LYS A 25 3.46 12.51 11.82
CA LYS A 25 2.69 12.20 13.03
C LYS A 25 1.42 11.41 12.71
N SER A 26 0.64 11.82 11.70
CA SER A 26 -0.56 11.07 11.32
C SER A 26 -0.26 9.66 10.80
N PHE A 27 0.89 9.46 10.14
CA PHE A 27 1.33 8.12 9.74
C PHE A 27 1.73 7.28 10.94
N GLN A 28 2.48 7.87 11.89
CA GLN A 28 2.82 7.19 13.14
C GLN A 28 1.57 6.79 13.92
N GLU A 29 0.60 7.69 14.07
CA GLU A 29 -0.68 7.41 14.74
C GLU A 29 -1.45 6.27 14.05
N MET A 30 -1.53 6.28 12.71
CA MET A 30 -2.17 5.22 11.93
C MET A 30 -1.50 3.85 12.14
N LEU A 31 -0.17 3.83 12.25
CA LEU A 31 0.61 2.61 12.44
C LEU A 31 0.71 2.19 13.91
N ASN A 32 0.32 3.05 14.86
CA ASN A 32 0.38 2.82 16.30
C ASN A 32 -0.79 1.94 16.78
N THR A 33 -0.96 0.78 16.16
CA THR A 33 -2.02 -0.18 16.45
C THR A 33 -1.44 -1.53 16.88
N GLY A 34 -2.21 -2.28 17.68
CA GLY A 34 -1.94 -3.70 17.97
C GLY A 34 -2.46 -4.64 16.87
N GLU A 35 -3.16 -4.09 15.87
CA GLU A 35 -3.77 -4.86 14.78
C GLU A 35 -2.75 -5.23 13.69
N LYS A 36 -3.07 -6.29 12.94
CA LYS A 36 -2.33 -6.68 11.74
C LYS A 36 -2.71 -5.78 10.57
N ILE A 37 -1.71 -5.22 9.89
CA ILE A 37 -1.88 -4.42 8.68
C ILE A 37 -1.82 -5.36 7.48
N TRP A 38 -2.95 -5.63 6.83
CA TRP A 38 -3.04 -6.58 5.72
C TRP A 38 -2.82 -5.92 4.37
N MET A 39 -2.02 -6.55 3.49
CA MET A 39 -1.89 -6.11 2.11
C MET A 39 -3.09 -6.57 1.27
N THR A 40 -3.87 -5.61 0.77
CA THR A 40 -5.05 -5.87 -0.08
C THR A 40 -4.74 -5.72 -1.58
N ARG A 41 -3.84 -4.80 -1.95
CA ARG A 41 -3.46 -4.54 -3.34
C ARG A 41 -2.01 -4.07 -3.45
N ARG A 42 -1.34 -4.48 -4.53
CA ARG A 42 0.00 -4.04 -4.93
C ARG A 42 0.04 -3.86 -6.45
N THR A 43 0.97 -3.04 -6.94
CA THR A 43 1.15 -2.75 -8.37
C THR A 43 2.16 -3.68 -9.06
N TYR A 44 2.88 -4.49 -8.29
CA TYR A 44 3.87 -5.45 -8.75
C TYR A 44 3.48 -6.86 -8.31
N ASP A 45 3.94 -7.88 -9.03
CA ASP A 45 3.72 -9.25 -8.62
C ASP A 45 4.90 -9.81 -7.80
N VAL A 46 4.56 -10.65 -6.83
CA VAL A 46 5.50 -11.48 -6.05
C VAL A 46 4.94 -12.88 -6.11
N SER A 47 5.61 -13.73 -6.88
CA SER A 47 5.13 -15.08 -7.14
C SER A 47 5.05 -15.90 -5.86
N ARG A 48 4.02 -16.75 -5.77
CA ARG A 48 3.84 -17.75 -4.70
C ARG A 48 3.81 -17.18 -3.27
N VAL A 49 3.28 -15.96 -3.12
CA VAL A 49 3.10 -15.30 -1.82
C VAL A 49 1.68 -14.74 -1.71
N ASP A 50 0.96 -15.11 -0.64
CA ASP A 50 -0.34 -14.55 -0.28
C ASP A 50 -0.46 -14.26 1.23
N CYS A 51 -1.58 -13.65 1.64
CA CYS A 51 -1.87 -13.34 3.05
C CYS A 51 -0.76 -12.52 3.74
N VAL A 52 -0.19 -11.55 3.02
CA VAL A 52 0.87 -10.70 3.56
C VAL A 52 0.29 -9.74 4.60
N TYR A 53 0.91 -9.69 5.78
CA TYR A 53 0.62 -8.69 6.79
C TYR A 53 1.87 -8.20 7.50
N TRP A 54 1.75 -7.04 8.14
CA TRP A 54 2.72 -6.50 9.07
C TRP A 54 2.12 -6.40 10.46
N GLU A 55 2.94 -6.65 11.47
CA GLU A 55 2.59 -6.53 12.88
C GLU A 55 3.64 -5.67 13.57
N ARG A 56 3.20 -4.67 14.34
CA ARG A 56 4.10 -3.73 15.01
C ARG A 56 4.88 -4.45 16.11
N ILE A 57 6.22 -4.35 16.07
CA ILE A 57 7.10 -4.78 17.17
C ILE A 57 7.44 -3.57 18.05
N THR A 58 7.93 -2.49 17.43
CA THR A 58 8.27 -1.24 18.12
C THR A 58 7.98 -0.07 17.20
N LEU A 59 7.30 0.95 17.72
CA LEU A 59 7.03 2.19 17.00
C LEU A 59 7.24 3.36 17.95
N ASN A 60 8.38 4.02 17.81
CA ASN A 60 8.75 5.19 18.59
C ASN A 60 9.36 6.26 17.65
N ASN A 61 9.98 7.32 18.21
CA ASN A 61 10.53 8.40 17.39
C ASN A 61 11.78 8.00 16.59
N THR A 62 12.51 6.97 17.01
CA THR A 62 13.76 6.50 16.42
C THR A 62 13.61 5.19 15.66
N ASP A 63 12.73 4.30 16.13
CA ASP A 63 12.60 2.92 15.67
C ASP A 63 11.20 2.63 15.12
N TYR A 64 11.17 1.99 13.95
CA TYR A 64 9.96 1.67 13.19
C TYR A 64 10.01 0.19 12.78
N ASP A 65 9.94 -0.68 13.78
CA ASP A 65 10.13 -2.11 13.62
C ASP A 65 8.79 -2.85 13.48
N PHE A 66 8.68 -3.59 12.38
CA PHE A 66 7.52 -4.40 12.06
C PHE A 66 7.94 -5.81 11.72
N PHE A 67 7.23 -6.78 12.28
CA PHE A 67 7.29 -8.15 11.83
C PHE A 67 6.53 -8.26 10.50
N ASN A 68 7.20 -8.73 9.45
CA ASN A 68 6.55 -9.06 8.18
C ASN A 68 6.27 -10.56 8.12
N TRP A 69 5.02 -10.92 7.86
CA TRP A 69 4.63 -12.31 7.65
C TRP A 69 3.88 -12.48 6.34
N TYR A 70 4.06 -13.66 5.74
CA TYR A 70 3.32 -14.07 4.56
C TYR A 70 3.28 -15.59 4.45
N ARG A 71 2.29 -16.08 3.71
CA ARG A 71 2.19 -17.51 3.39
C ARG A 71 2.93 -17.79 2.08
N LYS A 72 3.83 -18.77 2.13
CA LYS A 72 4.64 -19.23 0.99
C LYS A 72 3.98 -20.38 0.27
N ASN A 73 4.15 -20.43 -1.04
CA ASN A 73 3.64 -21.50 -1.91
C ASN A 73 2.16 -21.81 -1.65
N PRO A 74 1.27 -20.80 -1.69
CA PRO A 74 -0.15 -21.09 -1.61
C PRO A 74 -0.51 -22.03 -2.76
N ARG A 75 -1.31 -23.05 -2.45
CA ARG A 75 -1.94 -23.86 -3.50
C ARG A 75 -2.65 -22.91 -4.46
N ALA A 76 -2.61 -23.21 -5.76
CA ALA A 76 -3.35 -22.45 -6.76
C ALA A 76 -4.79 -22.30 -6.26
N ARG A 77 -5.18 -21.08 -5.90
CA ARG A 77 -6.47 -20.86 -5.28
C ARG A 77 -7.53 -20.88 -6.39
N ASP A 78 -8.60 -21.63 -6.20
CA ASP A 78 -9.68 -21.81 -7.19
C ASP A 78 -10.41 -20.51 -7.60
N TRP A 79 -10.21 -19.36 -6.93
CA TRP A 79 -10.85 -18.09 -7.34
C TRP A 79 -10.23 -17.46 -8.60
N THR A 80 -9.08 -17.94 -9.10
CA THR A 80 -8.65 -17.60 -10.46
C THR A 80 -9.48 -18.29 -11.55
N LYS A 81 -10.38 -19.22 -11.18
CA LYS A 81 -11.35 -19.82 -12.13
C LYS A 81 -12.60 -18.97 -12.36
N GLN A 82 -12.79 -17.86 -11.63
CA GLN A 82 -13.87 -16.91 -11.88
C GLN A 82 -13.36 -15.69 -12.67
N GLY A 83 -12.86 -15.93 -13.88
CA GLY A 83 -12.98 -14.93 -14.94
C GLY A 83 -14.45 -14.81 -15.36
N PRO A 84 -14.88 -13.72 -16.02
CA PRO A 84 -16.30 -13.49 -16.31
C PRO A 84 -16.88 -14.69 -17.06
N GLN A 85 -17.85 -15.37 -16.44
CA GLN A 85 -18.71 -16.29 -17.17
C GLN A 85 -19.55 -15.44 -18.13
N HIS A 86 -19.13 -15.37 -19.39
CA HIS A 86 -20.03 -15.01 -20.47
C HIS A 86 -21.19 -16.01 -20.46
N ARG A 87 -22.37 -15.52 -20.07
CA ARG A 87 -23.64 -16.13 -20.45
C ARG A 87 -23.97 -15.77 -21.89
#